data_AF-A0A7C3RFG0-F1
#
_entry.id   AF-A0A7C3RFG0-F1
#
_cell.length_a   1.000
_cell.length_b   1.000
_cell.length_c   1.000
_cell.angle_alpha   90.00
_cell.angle_beta   90.00
_cell.angle_gamma   90.00
#
_symmetry.space_group_name_H-M   'P 1'
#
loop_
_entity.id
_entity.type
_entity.pdbx_description
1 polymer ?
#
loop_
_entity_poly.entity_id
_entity_poly.type
_entity_poly.pdbx_seq_one_letter_code
_entity_poly.pdbx_strand_id
1 'polypeptide(L)'
;MRNIVVEKGDFLPIEEREIEIVERKGIGHPDTICDLVCESVSCALSQYYVRKFGKVLHHNLDKGLLVAGRSQPKFGGGKILEKIKIIVAGRATDRVGKLKIPVKKIAEKAIKERLKGIVSLSKNITQNFEIFIDYKPGAANLQEVFKRSKEIALANDTSFGIGYGPYSRAEILTLKVANFLNSPKFLKKYPFFGTDIKVMTLREKDEIILTIPGAYIDKYIKNPKDYFEKREIVKKEIEKYVSKISNFKKIKIEHNTLDNPNAKEEGEIYLTVLGLSAEQGDDGQVGRGNRVSGLITPCREMSLEAPAGK
;
A
#
# COMPACT_ATOMS: atom_id res chain seq x y z
N MET A 1 -16.42 23.58 -25.65
CA MET A 1 -16.30 22.21 -26.20
C MET A 1 -15.14 21.51 -25.51
N ARG A 2 -15.19 20.18 -25.31
CA ARG A 2 -14.08 19.40 -24.72
C ARG A 2 -13.17 18.87 -25.83
N ASN A 3 -11.87 18.79 -25.57
CA ASN A 3 -10.89 18.21 -26.50
C ASN A 3 -10.87 16.69 -26.34
N ILE A 4 -11.78 16.00 -27.01
CA ILE A 4 -11.90 14.54 -26.96
C ILE A 4 -11.41 13.98 -28.29
N VAL A 5 -10.40 13.12 -28.24
CA VAL A 5 -9.85 12.41 -29.39
C VAL A 5 -10.02 10.91 -29.15
N VAL A 6 -10.48 10.21 -30.19
CA VAL A 6 -10.62 8.75 -30.18
C VAL A 6 -9.86 8.22 -31.38
N GLU A 7 -8.87 7.37 -31.13
CA GLU A 7 -8.06 6.73 -32.16
C GLU A 7 -8.01 5.21 -31.94
N LYS A 8 -7.76 4.48 -33.03
CA LYS A 8 -7.50 3.05 -32.97
C LYS A 8 -6.07 2.84 -32.48
N GLY A 9 -5.89 2.12 -31.38
CA GLY A 9 -4.56 1.76 -30.90
C GLY A 9 -3.82 0.84 -31.87
N ASP A 10 -2.55 1.14 -32.13
CA ASP A 10 -1.65 0.36 -32.98
C ASP A 10 -0.64 -0.43 -32.14
N PHE A 11 -1.15 -1.37 -31.36
CA PHE A 11 -0.35 -2.24 -30.51
C PHE A 11 -1.02 -3.60 -30.31
N LEU A 12 -0.21 -4.63 -30.06
CA LEU A 12 -0.73 -5.95 -29.69
C LEU A 12 -1.47 -5.87 -28.35
N PRO A 13 -2.71 -6.40 -28.28
CA PRO A 13 -3.44 -6.56 -27.03
C PRO A 13 -2.59 -7.27 -25.98
N ILE A 14 -2.70 -6.87 -24.71
CA ILE A 14 -1.82 -7.37 -23.66
C ILE A 14 -1.83 -8.91 -23.55
N GLU A 15 -2.99 -9.54 -23.71
CA GLU A 15 -3.17 -11.00 -23.70
C GLU A 15 -2.47 -11.72 -24.86
N GLU A 16 -2.31 -11.04 -25.99
CA GLU A 16 -1.67 -11.61 -27.19
C GLU A 16 -0.14 -11.47 -27.13
N ARG A 17 0.39 -10.68 -26.19
CA ARG A 17 1.83 -10.59 -25.97
C ARG A 17 2.35 -11.87 -25.33
N GLU A 18 3.54 -12.30 -25.76
CA GLU A 18 4.19 -13.49 -25.22
C GLU A 18 4.62 -13.31 -23.76
N ILE A 19 4.97 -12.10 -23.34
CA ILE A 19 5.44 -11.82 -21.97
C ILE A 19 4.60 -10.70 -21.36
N GLU A 20 4.23 -10.89 -20.10
CA GLU A 20 3.60 -9.87 -19.27
C GLU A 20 4.11 -9.95 -17.83
N ILE A 21 4.45 -8.80 -17.26
CA ILE A 21 4.86 -8.68 -15.86
C ILE A 21 3.85 -7.80 -15.14
N VAL A 22 3.37 -8.27 -14.00
CA VAL A 22 2.45 -7.54 -13.12
C VAL A 22 2.94 -7.66 -11.70
N GLU A 23 3.01 -6.55 -10.98
CA GLU A 23 3.32 -6.52 -9.56
C GLU A 23 2.20 -5.84 -8.76
N ARG A 24 2.01 -6.30 -7.53
CA ARG A 24 1.23 -5.61 -6.51
C ARG A 24 1.94 -5.64 -5.17
N LYS A 25 2.14 -4.45 -4.60
CA LYS A 25 2.60 -4.26 -3.22
C LYS A 25 1.39 -4.29 -2.28
N GLY A 26 1.41 -5.17 -1.29
CA GLY A 26 0.35 -5.36 -0.31
C GLY A 26 0.18 -4.18 0.63
N ILE A 27 -0.84 -4.22 1.50
CA ILE A 27 -1.18 -3.09 2.37
C ILE A 27 -0.13 -2.83 3.47
N GLY A 28 0.65 -3.84 3.86
CA GLY A 28 1.75 -3.71 4.80
C GLY A 28 3.11 -3.41 4.15
N HIS A 29 3.20 -3.38 2.82
CA HIS A 29 4.44 -2.99 2.15
C HIS A 29 4.75 -1.51 2.46
N PRO A 30 6.01 -1.13 2.78
CA PRO A 30 6.37 0.23 3.17
C PRO A 30 5.82 1.34 2.25
N ASP A 31 6.02 1.22 0.93
CA ASP A 31 5.46 2.18 -0.05
C ASP A 31 3.93 2.29 0.01
N THR A 32 3.22 1.16 0.12
CA THR A 32 1.76 1.16 0.21
C THR A 32 1.29 1.76 1.54
N ILE A 33 2.03 1.55 2.64
CA ILE A 33 1.75 2.21 3.92
C ILE A 33 1.83 3.73 3.73
N CYS A 34 2.90 4.24 3.10
CA CYS A 34 3.04 5.67 2.78
C CYS A 34 1.86 6.22 2.00
N ASP A 35 1.47 5.56 0.91
CA ASP A 35 0.31 5.96 0.12
C ASP A 35 -0.97 5.98 0.98
N LEU A 36 -1.24 4.90 1.72
CA LEU A 36 -2.46 4.77 2.53
C LEU A 36 -2.55 5.79 3.66
N VAL A 37 -1.44 6.13 4.32
CA VAL A 37 -1.45 7.12 5.42
C VAL A 37 -1.62 8.54 4.88
N CYS A 38 -0.91 8.91 3.82
CA CYS A 38 -1.08 10.23 3.18
C CYS A 38 -2.50 10.43 2.64
N GLU A 39 -3.06 9.42 1.98
CA GLU A 39 -4.44 9.44 1.51
C GLU A 39 -5.45 9.57 2.65
N SER A 40 -5.23 8.84 3.75
CA SER A 40 -6.07 8.96 4.94
C SER A 40 -6.03 10.37 5.56
N VAL A 41 -4.89 11.05 5.51
CA VAL A 41 -4.77 12.43 5.98
C VAL A 41 -5.54 13.39 5.07
N SER A 42 -5.37 13.28 3.73
CA SER A 42 -6.12 14.09 2.75
C SER A 42 -7.64 13.92 2.93
N CYS A 43 -8.12 12.68 2.98
CA CYS A 43 -9.52 12.37 3.24
C CYS A 43 -10.03 12.98 4.56
N ALA A 44 -9.27 12.83 5.66
CA ALA A 44 -9.68 13.34 6.97
C ALA A 44 -9.75 14.88 7.01
N LEU A 45 -8.80 15.57 6.38
CA LEU A 45 -8.80 17.02 6.25
C LEU A 45 -9.94 17.50 5.35
N SER A 46 -10.12 16.88 4.19
CA SER A 46 -11.24 17.16 3.28
C SER A 46 -12.58 17.07 3.98
N GLN A 47 -12.83 15.99 4.73
CA GLN A 47 -14.05 15.84 5.51
C GLN A 47 -14.18 16.88 6.63
N TYR A 48 -13.07 17.26 7.29
CA TYR A 48 -13.09 18.34 8.27
C TYR A 48 -13.48 19.66 7.63
N TYR A 49 -12.90 19.99 6.46
CA TYR A 49 -13.19 21.21 5.73
C TYR A 49 -14.65 21.28 5.29
N VAL A 50 -15.18 20.19 4.70
CA VAL A 50 -16.59 20.13 4.30
C VAL A 50 -17.51 20.32 5.51
N ARG A 51 -17.26 19.62 6.62
CA ARG A 51 -18.10 19.75 7.84
C ARG A 51 -18.07 21.15 8.46
N LYS A 52 -16.95 21.88 8.35
CA LYS A 52 -16.77 23.19 9.00
C LYS A 52 -17.04 24.38 8.09
N PHE A 53 -16.80 24.24 6.79
CA PHE A 53 -16.78 25.34 5.83
C PHE A 53 -17.63 25.07 4.58
N GLY A 54 -18.27 23.88 4.48
CA GLY A 54 -19.13 23.51 3.36
C GLY A 54 -18.40 23.14 2.07
N LYS A 55 -17.06 23.20 2.05
CA LYS A 55 -16.23 22.81 0.89
C LYS A 55 -14.85 22.35 1.32
N VAL A 56 -14.16 21.65 0.42
CA VAL A 56 -12.74 21.31 0.60
C VAL A 56 -11.88 22.56 0.42
N LEU A 57 -10.92 22.78 1.32
CA LEU A 57 -9.93 23.84 1.20
C LEU A 57 -8.63 23.27 0.61
N HIS A 58 -7.80 24.15 0.03
CA HIS A 58 -6.55 23.74 -0.60
C HIS A 58 -5.63 23.01 0.40
N HIS A 59 -5.22 21.80 0.02
CA HIS A 59 -4.18 21.00 0.65
C HIS A 59 -3.63 20.00 -0.37
N ASN A 60 -2.38 19.58 -0.18
CA ASN A 60 -1.70 18.50 -0.89
C ASN A 60 -0.66 17.93 0.08
N LEU A 61 -0.90 16.74 0.61
CA LEU A 61 -0.04 16.05 1.60
C LEU A 61 0.49 14.74 1.04
N ASP A 62 0.90 14.80 -0.22
CA ASP A 62 1.38 13.70 -1.07
C ASP A 62 2.89 13.48 -0.97
N LYS A 63 3.57 14.10 0.02
CA LYS A 63 5.02 13.93 0.24
C LYS A 63 5.21 13.12 1.53
N GLY A 64 4.95 11.82 1.44
CA GLY A 64 5.11 10.89 2.54
C GLY A 64 6.39 10.07 2.44
N LEU A 65 7.07 9.89 3.56
CA LEU A 65 8.24 9.03 3.74
C LEU A 65 8.03 8.14 4.96
N LEU A 66 8.30 6.86 4.82
CA LEU A 66 8.45 5.91 5.91
C LEU A 66 9.93 5.58 6.00
N VAL A 67 10.52 5.85 7.17
CA VAL A 67 11.90 5.45 7.48
C VAL A 67 11.84 4.25 8.39
N ALA A 68 12.56 3.21 8.01
CA ALA A 68 12.56 1.94 8.67
C ALA A 68 12.98 2.06 10.14
N GLY A 69 12.35 1.24 10.97
CA GLY A 69 12.80 1.02 12.33
C GLY A 69 13.90 -0.03 12.39
N ARG A 70 14.11 -0.55 13.60
CA ARG A 70 14.97 -1.71 13.83
C ARG A 70 14.28 -2.65 14.80
N SER A 71 14.23 -3.94 14.46
CA SER A 71 13.68 -4.97 15.33
C SER A 71 14.71 -6.08 15.59
N GLN A 72 14.42 -6.88 16.59
CA GLN A 72 15.11 -8.12 16.87
C GLN A 72 14.02 -9.20 16.99
N PRO A 73 13.59 -9.80 15.86
CA PRO A 73 12.66 -10.90 15.91
C PRO A 73 13.29 -12.08 16.62
N LYS A 74 12.45 -12.81 17.34
CA LYS A 74 12.83 -14.07 17.99
C LYS A 74 11.69 -15.05 17.90
N PHE A 75 12.02 -16.32 17.76
CA PHE A 75 11.00 -17.35 17.91
C PHE A 75 10.27 -17.21 19.25
N GLY A 76 8.93 -17.19 19.21
CA GLY A 76 8.06 -16.99 20.37
C GLY A 76 7.84 -15.53 20.76
N GLY A 77 8.54 -14.58 20.13
CA GLY A 77 8.30 -13.14 20.28
C GLY A 77 9.59 -12.34 20.49
N GLY A 78 9.88 -11.48 19.54
CA GLY A 78 10.97 -10.51 19.59
C GLY A 78 10.54 -9.14 20.08
N LYS A 79 11.34 -8.12 19.77
CA LYS A 79 11.08 -6.75 20.19
C LYS A 79 11.47 -5.72 19.14
N ILE A 80 10.76 -4.60 19.14
CA ILE A 80 11.15 -3.39 18.41
C ILE A 80 12.24 -2.68 19.21
N LEU A 81 13.38 -2.43 18.56
CA LEU A 81 14.53 -1.71 19.11
C LEU A 81 14.46 -0.21 18.77
N GLU A 82 14.07 0.12 17.55
CA GLU A 82 13.83 1.47 17.05
C GLU A 82 12.51 1.53 16.32
N LYS A 83 11.71 2.56 16.59
CA LYS A 83 10.39 2.74 16.01
C LYS A 83 10.48 3.10 14.53
N ILE A 84 9.47 2.68 13.77
CA ILE A 84 9.28 3.09 12.38
C ILE A 84 8.88 4.57 12.37
N LYS A 85 9.52 5.39 11.56
CA LYS A 85 9.17 6.82 11.46
C LYS A 85 8.30 7.05 10.24
N ILE A 86 7.22 7.80 10.40
CA ILE A 86 6.34 8.25 9.32
C ILE A 86 6.39 9.76 9.26
N ILE A 87 6.79 10.29 8.11
CA ILE A 87 6.85 11.71 7.83
C ILE A 87 5.80 12.01 6.76
N VAL A 88 4.85 12.90 7.07
CA VAL A 88 3.88 13.41 6.11
C VAL A 88 4.14 14.90 5.92
N ALA A 89 4.49 15.27 4.68
CA ALA A 89 4.79 16.64 4.31
C ALA A 89 3.91 17.17 3.18
N GLY A 90 3.88 18.50 3.04
CA GLY A 90 3.19 19.16 1.93
C GLY A 90 2.59 20.52 2.30
N ARG A 91 1.38 20.79 1.80
CA ARG A 91 0.64 22.05 1.95
C ARG A 91 -0.72 21.77 2.57
N ALA A 92 -1.16 22.60 3.50
CA ALA A 92 -2.52 22.53 4.02
C ALA A 92 -3.00 23.91 4.46
N THR A 93 -4.28 24.20 4.22
CA THR A 93 -4.93 25.39 4.77
C THR A 93 -5.14 25.18 6.27
N ASP A 94 -4.45 25.94 7.11
CA ASP A 94 -4.54 25.81 8.57
C ASP A 94 -5.21 27.00 9.25
N ARG A 95 -5.63 27.99 8.47
CA ARG A 95 -6.32 29.17 8.95
C ARG A 95 -7.38 29.64 7.97
N VAL A 96 -8.56 29.97 8.50
CA VAL A 96 -9.63 30.65 7.77
C VAL A 96 -10.08 31.86 8.60
N GLY A 97 -9.76 33.07 8.14
CA GLY A 97 -9.91 34.28 8.95
C GLY A 97 -9.17 34.17 10.29
N LYS A 98 -9.90 34.23 11.41
CA LYS A 98 -9.33 34.08 12.77
C LYS A 98 -9.34 32.62 13.27
N LEU A 99 -10.01 31.70 12.57
CA LEU A 99 -10.15 30.31 12.99
C LEU A 99 -8.90 29.50 12.59
N LYS A 100 -8.28 28.84 13.57
CA LYS A 100 -7.17 27.91 13.35
C LYS A 100 -7.70 26.48 13.19
N ILE A 101 -7.26 25.80 12.14
CA ILE A 101 -7.57 24.40 11.87
C ILE A 101 -6.47 23.53 12.48
N PRO A 102 -6.81 22.49 13.27
CA PRO A 102 -5.81 21.67 13.94
C PRO A 102 -5.26 20.58 13.00
N VAL A 103 -4.60 20.98 11.90
CA VAL A 103 -4.12 20.08 10.83
C VAL A 103 -3.30 18.92 11.39
N LYS A 104 -2.31 19.19 12.24
CA LYS A 104 -1.45 18.14 12.84
C LYS A 104 -2.27 17.11 13.62
N LYS A 105 -3.22 17.55 14.46
CA LYS A 105 -4.06 16.65 15.27
C LYS A 105 -4.96 15.77 14.40
N ILE A 106 -5.51 16.32 13.32
CA ILE A 106 -6.34 15.58 12.36
C ILE A 106 -5.48 14.53 11.66
N ALA A 107 -4.31 14.93 11.16
CA ALA A 107 -3.39 14.05 10.47
C ALA A 107 -2.88 12.90 11.37
N GLU A 108 -2.40 13.20 12.58
CA GLU A 108 -1.95 12.17 13.53
C GLU A 108 -3.05 11.15 13.84
N LYS A 109 -4.29 11.62 14.04
CA LYS A 109 -5.42 10.72 14.30
C LYS A 109 -5.68 9.81 13.10
N ALA A 110 -5.74 10.37 11.88
CA ALA A 110 -5.97 9.61 10.66
C ALA A 110 -4.88 8.56 10.41
N ILE A 111 -3.60 8.92 10.61
CA ILE A 111 -2.47 7.99 10.47
C ILE A 111 -2.59 6.86 11.49
N LYS A 112 -2.81 7.17 12.77
CA LYS A 112 -2.96 6.17 13.84
C LYS A 112 -4.12 5.22 13.58
N GLU A 113 -5.25 5.72 13.08
CA GLU A 113 -6.40 4.88 12.70
C GLU A 113 -6.10 4.01 11.49
N ARG A 114 -5.42 4.54 10.46
CA ARG A 114 -5.01 3.76 9.29
C ARG A 114 -4.05 2.64 9.66
N LEU A 115 -3.02 2.91 10.47
CA LEU A 115 -2.04 1.91 10.90
C LEU A 115 -2.67 0.75 11.68
N LYS A 116 -3.67 1.03 12.53
CA LYS A 116 -4.45 -0.01 13.22
C LYS A 116 -5.19 -0.95 12.28
N GLY A 117 -5.60 -0.45 11.10
CA GLY A 117 -6.23 -1.26 10.06
C GLY A 117 -5.25 -2.08 9.22
N ILE A 118 -3.98 -1.66 9.14
CA ILE A 118 -2.93 -2.34 8.35
C ILE A 118 -2.29 -3.47 9.15
N VAL A 119 -1.97 -3.24 10.41
CA VAL A 119 -1.34 -4.25 11.26
C VAL A 119 -2.37 -4.76 12.26
N SER A 120 -2.84 -5.98 12.04
CA SER A 120 -3.87 -6.61 12.88
C SER A 120 -3.35 -7.09 14.25
N LEU A 121 -2.15 -6.69 14.66
CA LEU A 121 -1.51 -7.10 15.91
C LEU A 121 -1.67 -6.02 17.00
N SER A 122 -2.25 -6.43 18.13
CA SER A 122 -2.25 -5.72 19.43
C SER A 122 -2.98 -4.36 19.48
N LYS A 123 -3.49 -4.01 20.67
CA LYS A 123 -4.18 -2.74 20.96
C LYS A 123 -3.25 -1.51 20.87
N ASN A 124 -1.93 -1.71 20.87
CA ASN A 124 -0.92 -0.65 21.04
C ASN A 124 0.03 -0.46 19.85
N ILE A 125 -0.34 -0.93 18.65
CA ILE A 125 0.53 -0.89 17.46
C ILE A 125 1.18 0.48 17.21
N THR A 126 0.43 1.56 17.44
CA THR A 126 0.89 2.94 17.21
C THR A 126 2.07 3.36 18.09
N GLN A 127 2.39 2.61 19.15
CA GLN A 127 3.57 2.86 19.98
C GLN A 127 4.88 2.49 19.26
N ASN A 128 4.81 1.63 18.24
CA ASN A 128 5.96 1.24 17.41
C ASN A 128 6.24 2.24 16.28
N PHE A 129 5.50 3.34 16.22
CA PHE A 129 5.62 4.37 15.19
C PHE A 129 5.87 5.74 15.79
N GLU A 130 6.71 6.53 15.13
CA GLU A 130 6.87 7.97 15.38
C GLU A 130 6.31 8.74 14.19
N ILE A 131 5.43 9.71 14.45
CA ILE A 131 4.70 10.42 13.39
C ILE A 131 5.14 11.88 13.38
N PHE A 132 5.64 12.33 12.24
CA PHE A 132 6.05 13.70 11.98
C PHE A 132 5.18 14.30 10.88
N ILE A 133 4.64 15.48 11.13
CA ILE A 133 3.81 16.21 10.16
C ILE A 133 4.44 17.57 9.92
N ASP A 134 5.02 17.75 8.74
CA ASP A 134 5.70 18.96 8.31
C ASP A 134 5.01 19.56 7.07
N TYR A 135 4.00 20.39 7.31
CA TYR A 135 3.29 21.10 6.25
C TYR A 135 3.61 22.59 6.27
N LYS A 136 3.62 23.22 5.10
CA LYS A 136 3.63 24.68 4.99
C LYS A 136 2.20 25.21 4.97
N PRO A 137 1.85 26.17 5.84
CA PRO A 137 0.48 26.66 5.96
C PRO A 137 0.04 27.43 4.72
N GLY A 138 -1.25 27.30 4.40
CA GLY A 138 -2.02 28.23 3.59
C GLY A 138 -3.03 28.98 4.46
N ALA A 139 -3.29 30.23 4.13
CA ALA A 139 -4.37 31.02 4.73
C ALA A 139 -5.44 31.27 3.68
N ALA A 140 -6.70 31.01 4.02
CA ALA A 140 -7.84 31.35 3.17
C ALA A 140 -8.64 32.50 3.79
N ASN A 141 -9.10 33.43 2.94
CA ASN A 141 -9.99 34.49 3.38
C ASN A 141 -11.40 33.92 3.63
N LEU A 142 -12.02 34.26 4.76
CA LEU A 142 -13.36 33.81 5.14
C LEU A 142 -14.40 34.15 4.04
N GLN A 143 -14.32 35.35 3.47
CA GLN A 143 -15.22 35.76 2.39
C GLN A 143 -15.04 34.92 1.12
N GLU A 144 -13.80 34.54 0.78
CA GLU A 144 -13.52 33.66 -0.36
C GLU A 144 -13.91 32.20 -0.11
N VAL A 145 -13.87 31.76 1.15
CA VAL A 145 -14.36 30.44 1.55
C VAL A 145 -15.88 30.36 1.38
N PHE A 146 -16.62 31.41 1.73
CA PHE A 146 -18.09 31.43 1.60
C PHE A 146 -18.62 31.95 0.26
N LYS A 147 -17.78 32.57 -0.58
CA LYS A 147 -18.13 32.80 -1.98
C LYS A 147 -18.38 31.46 -2.66
N ARG A 148 -19.53 31.34 -3.34
CA ARG A 148 -19.81 30.22 -4.26
C ARG A 148 -18.64 30.14 -5.22
N SER A 149 -17.86 29.07 -5.16
CA SER A 149 -16.84 28.80 -6.17
C SER A 149 -17.52 28.62 -7.52
N LYS A 150 -16.79 28.84 -8.60
CA LYS A 150 -17.19 28.34 -9.93
C LYS A 150 -17.61 26.86 -9.77
N GLU A 151 -18.67 26.45 -10.46
CA GLU A 151 -19.16 25.05 -10.40
C GLU A 151 -18.07 24.02 -10.77
N ILE A 152 -17.07 24.45 -11.55
CA ILE A 152 -15.95 23.63 -12.01
C ILE A 152 -14.64 24.21 -11.45
N ALA A 153 -13.88 23.37 -10.76
CA ALA A 153 -12.54 23.72 -10.26
C ALA A 153 -11.53 23.87 -11.40
N LEU A 154 -10.58 24.78 -11.24
CA LEU A 154 -9.42 24.89 -12.14
C LEU A 154 -8.39 23.82 -11.78
N ALA A 155 -7.68 23.30 -12.79
CA ALA A 155 -6.55 22.41 -12.56
C ALA A 155 -5.47 23.11 -11.73
N ASN A 156 -4.89 22.38 -10.78
CA ASN A 156 -3.81 22.87 -9.93
C ASN A 156 -2.43 22.76 -10.60
N ASP A 157 -2.30 21.86 -11.57
CA ASP A 157 -1.04 21.57 -12.27
C ASP A 157 -1.31 21.08 -13.71
N THR A 158 -0.26 21.07 -14.53
CA THR A 158 -0.25 20.46 -15.86
C THR A 158 0.22 19.01 -15.74
N SER A 159 -0.70 18.12 -15.37
CA SER A 159 -0.45 16.69 -15.19
C SER A 159 -1.32 15.85 -16.12
N PHE A 160 -1.00 14.56 -16.23
CA PHE A 160 -1.80 13.59 -16.98
C PHE A 160 -2.12 12.35 -16.12
N GLY A 161 -3.31 11.79 -16.33
CA GLY A 161 -3.75 10.53 -15.75
C GLY A 161 -3.89 9.48 -16.84
N ILE A 162 -3.56 8.22 -16.50
CA ILE A 162 -3.75 7.08 -17.39
C ILE A 162 -4.65 6.07 -16.69
N GLY A 163 -5.64 5.58 -17.44
CA GLY A 163 -6.51 4.48 -17.05
C GLY A 163 -6.70 3.54 -18.23
N TYR A 164 -6.88 2.25 -17.96
CA TYR A 164 -7.14 1.24 -18.98
C TYR A 164 -8.15 0.22 -18.48
N GLY A 165 -8.80 -0.45 -19.42
CA GLY A 165 -9.67 -1.57 -19.14
C GLY A 165 -9.97 -2.36 -20.42
N PRO A 166 -10.34 -3.64 -20.31
CA PRO A 166 -10.34 -4.45 -19.08
C PRO A 166 -8.92 -4.83 -18.63
N TYR A 167 -8.81 -5.36 -17.41
CA TYR A 167 -7.58 -6.00 -16.93
C TYR A 167 -7.35 -7.34 -17.63
N SER A 168 -6.08 -7.69 -17.83
CA SER A 168 -5.63 -8.99 -18.28
C SER A 168 -5.87 -10.06 -17.21
N ARG A 169 -5.76 -11.33 -17.60
CA ARG A 169 -5.78 -12.50 -16.71
C ARG A 169 -4.65 -12.42 -15.67
N ALA A 170 -3.46 -11.97 -16.05
CA ALA A 170 -2.33 -11.82 -15.13
C ALA A 170 -2.57 -10.66 -14.15
N GLU A 171 -3.11 -9.53 -14.61
CA GLU A 171 -3.49 -8.39 -13.78
C GLU A 171 -4.57 -8.77 -12.75
N ILE A 172 -5.63 -9.45 -13.20
CA ILE A 172 -6.72 -9.94 -12.33
C ILE A 172 -6.18 -10.93 -11.30
N LEU A 173 -5.35 -11.89 -11.71
CA LEU A 173 -4.79 -12.89 -10.82
C LEU A 173 -3.93 -12.24 -9.73
N THR A 174 -3.01 -11.36 -10.11
CA THR A 174 -2.11 -10.64 -9.19
C THR A 174 -2.90 -9.85 -8.15
N LEU A 175 -3.92 -9.10 -8.61
CA LEU A 175 -4.79 -8.31 -7.75
C LEU A 175 -5.57 -9.19 -6.77
N LYS A 176 -6.19 -10.26 -7.27
CA LYS A 176 -7.00 -11.18 -6.46
C LYS A 176 -6.18 -11.92 -5.41
N VAL A 177 -4.99 -12.41 -5.75
CA VAL A 177 -4.11 -13.10 -4.80
C VAL A 177 -3.66 -12.17 -3.68
N ALA A 178 -3.20 -10.96 -4.02
CA ALA A 178 -2.80 -9.98 -3.00
C ALA A 178 -3.97 -9.61 -2.07
N ASN A 179 -5.17 -9.42 -2.63
CA ASN A 179 -6.37 -9.11 -1.85
C ASN A 179 -6.85 -10.29 -1.00
N PHE A 180 -6.68 -11.53 -1.48
CA PHE A 180 -7.00 -12.74 -0.73
C PHE A 180 -6.11 -12.87 0.51
N LEU A 181 -4.80 -12.74 0.35
CA LEU A 181 -3.82 -12.85 1.43
C LEU A 181 -3.97 -11.74 2.47
N ASN A 182 -4.26 -10.52 2.04
CA ASN A 182 -4.55 -9.39 2.94
C ASN A 182 -6.02 -9.29 3.37
N SER A 183 -6.86 -10.29 3.07
CA SER A 183 -8.26 -10.26 3.49
C SER A 183 -8.39 -10.46 5.01
N PRO A 184 -9.34 -9.78 5.68
CA PRO A 184 -9.58 -9.99 7.11
C PRO A 184 -9.86 -11.46 7.46
N LYS A 185 -10.52 -12.19 6.54
CA LYS A 185 -10.80 -13.63 6.70
C LYS A 185 -9.52 -14.46 6.71
N PHE A 186 -8.58 -14.19 5.80
CA PHE A 186 -7.32 -14.91 5.73
C PHE A 186 -6.44 -14.61 6.95
N LEU A 187 -6.23 -13.34 7.25
CA LEU A 187 -5.39 -12.90 8.38
C LEU A 187 -5.95 -13.37 9.74
N LYS A 188 -7.27 -13.44 9.91
CA LYS A 188 -7.90 -14.01 11.11
C LYS A 188 -7.66 -15.53 11.23
N LYS A 189 -7.68 -16.25 10.11
CA LYS A 189 -7.44 -17.70 10.07
C LYS A 189 -5.96 -18.03 10.27
N TYR A 190 -5.07 -17.18 9.76
CA TYR A 190 -3.62 -17.34 9.79
C TYR A 190 -2.95 -16.15 10.49
N PRO A 191 -3.09 -16.01 11.82
CA PRO A 191 -2.59 -14.85 12.55
C PRO A 191 -1.06 -14.72 12.56
N PHE A 192 -0.36 -15.79 12.18
CA PHE A 192 1.09 -15.80 12.00
C PHE A 192 1.57 -15.16 10.69
N PHE A 193 0.67 -14.80 9.79
CA PHE A 193 0.99 -14.17 8.51
C PHE A 193 0.79 -12.64 8.60
N GLY A 194 1.81 -11.88 8.20
CA GLY A 194 1.82 -10.43 8.18
C GLY A 194 1.04 -9.84 7.02
N THR A 195 0.89 -8.51 7.01
CA THR A 195 0.21 -7.79 5.93
C THR A 195 1.17 -7.23 4.89
N ASP A 196 2.46 -7.27 5.19
CA ASP A 196 3.51 -7.03 4.23
C ASP A 196 3.69 -8.26 3.34
N ILE A 197 3.18 -8.10 2.13
CA ILE A 197 3.31 -9.04 1.03
C ILE A 197 3.62 -8.25 -0.23
N LYS A 198 4.26 -8.92 -1.17
CA LYS A 198 4.28 -8.50 -2.58
C LYS A 198 3.84 -9.68 -3.42
N VAL A 199 3.12 -9.42 -4.50
CA VAL A 199 2.73 -10.45 -5.47
C VAL A 199 3.28 -10.01 -6.82
N MET A 200 4.15 -10.82 -7.40
CA MET A 200 4.68 -10.62 -8.74
C MET A 200 4.26 -11.79 -9.61
N THR A 201 3.64 -11.47 -10.74
CA THR A 201 3.26 -12.43 -11.77
C THR A 201 4.10 -12.16 -13.01
N LEU A 202 4.85 -13.17 -13.44
CA LEU A 202 5.41 -13.25 -14.77
C LEU A 202 4.55 -14.23 -15.57
N ARG A 203 3.95 -13.77 -16.66
CA ARG A 203 3.27 -14.61 -17.64
C ARG A 203 4.14 -14.77 -18.86
N GLU A 204 4.35 -16.02 -19.25
CA GLU A 204 5.00 -16.41 -20.51
C GLU A 204 4.01 -17.24 -21.31
N LYS A 205 3.42 -16.63 -22.33
CA LYS A 205 2.31 -17.17 -23.14
C LYS A 205 1.12 -17.50 -22.24
N ASP A 206 0.92 -18.78 -21.97
CA ASP A 206 -0.19 -19.31 -21.16
C ASP A 206 0.30 -20.03 -19.89
N GLU A 207 1.57 -19.83 -19.54
CA GLU A 207 2.17 -20.26 -18.27
C GLU A 207 2.44 -19.05 -17.39
N ILE A 208 2.38 -19.23 -16.07
CA ILE A 208 2.71 -18.17 -15.11
C ILE A 208 3.65 -18.64 -14.01
N ILE A 209 4.48 -17.71 -13.55
CA ILE A 209 5.24 -17.80 -12.31
C ILE A 209 4.72 -16.70 -11.38
N LEU A 210 4.24 -17.12 -10.21
CA LEU A 210 3.72 -16.25 -9.16
C LEU A 210 4.68 -16.27 -7.98
N THR A 211 5.44 -15.19 -7.80
CA THR A 211 6.40 -15.04 -6.71
C THR A 211 5.82 -14.14 -5.62
N ILE A 212 5.74 -14.67 -4.39
CA ILE A 212 5.06 -14.03 -3.27
C ILE A 212 5.99 -14.02 -2.05
N PRO A 213 6.76 -12.96 -1.80
CA PRO A 213 7.28 -12.71 -0.46
C PRO A 213 6.14 -12.28 0.47
N GLY A 214 6.15 -12.79 1.71
CA GLY A 214 5.21 -12.44 2.76
C GLY A 214 5.83 -12.63 4.15
N ALA A 215 5.68 -11.62 5.00
CA ALA A 215 6.25 -11.60 6.34
C ALA A 215 5.54 -12.59 7.28
N TYR A 216 6.29 -13.26 8.15
CA TYR A 216 5.75 -14.07 9.24
C TYR A 216 5.99 -13.43 10.59
N ILE A 217 5.02 -13.57 11.49
CA ILE A 217 5.00 -12.88 12.79
C ILE A 217 5.55 -13.82 13.88
N ASP A 218 6.65 -13.39 14.47
CA ASP A 218 7.56 -14.18 15.30
C ASP A 218 6.95 -14.76 16.57
N LYS A 219 6.03 -14.04 17.21
CA LYS A 219 5.33 -14.49 18.41
C LYS A 219 4.50 -15.74 18.19
N TYR A 220 4.19 -16.06 16.93
CA TYR A 220 3.47 -17.26 16.54
C TYR A 220 4.39 -18.36 16.02
N ILE A 221 5.70 -18.16 15.93
CA ILE A 221 6.65 -19.12 15.37
C ILE A 221 7.60 -19.61 16.46
N LYS A 222 7.70 -20.92 16.68
CA LYS A 222 8.48 -21.52 17.78
C LYS A 222 9.93 -21.83 17.44
N ASN A 223 10.22 -22.11 16.17
CA ASN A 223 11.53 -22.51 15.63
C ASN A 223 11.45 -22.57 14.09
N PRO A 224 12.56 -22.82 13.37
CA PRO A 224 12.54 -22.88 11.91
C PRO A 224 11.60 -23.94 11.33
N LYS A 225 11.47 -25.11 11.99
CA LYS A 225 10.55 -26.17 11.55
C LYS A 225 9.10 -25.68 11.54
N ASP A 226 8.66 -25.04 12.63
CA ASP A 226 7.33 -24.48 12.76
C ASP A 226 7.07 -23.35 11.73
N TYR A 227 8.08 -22.55 11.41
CA TYR A 227 8.02 -21.56 10.31
C TYR A 227 7.72 -22.25 8.97
N PHE A 228 8.52 -23.25 8.58
CA PHE A 228 8.35 -23.93 7.30
C PHE A 228 7.03 -24.70 7.20
N GLU A 229 6.56 -25.31 8.29
CA GLU A 229 5.24 -25.94 8.34
C GLU A 229 4.11 -24.91 8.09
N LYS A 230 4.19 -23.73 8.71
CA LYS A 230 3.23 -22.64 8.48
C LYS A 230 3.34 -22.01 7.10
N ARG A 231 4.56 -21.88 6.57
CA ARG A 231 4.83 -21.44 5.20
C ARG A 231 4.18 -22.36 4.19
N GLU A 232 4.28 -23.68 4.41
CA GLU A 232 3.65 -24.67 3.55
C GLU A 232 2.11 -24.64 3.63
N ILE A 233 1.54 -24.38 4.81
CA ILE A 233 0.09 -24.17 4.96
C ILE A 233 -0.38 -22.98 4.10
N VAL A 234 0.32 -21.84 4.17
CA VAL A 234 -0.02 -20.65 3.38
C VAL A 234 0.13 -20.93 1.88
N LYS A 235 1.24 -21.58 1.49
CA LYS A 235 1.47 -21.98 0.10
C LYS A 235 0.33 -22.83 -0.46
N LYS A 236 -0.13 -23.84 0.29
CA LYS A 236 -1.27 -24.69 -0.10
C LYS A 236 -2.58 -23.91 -0.23
N GLU A 237 -2.82 -22.91 0.62
CA GLU A 237 -4.01 -22.06 0.49
C GLU A 237 -3.93 -21.14 -0.73
N ILE A 238 -2.72 -20.64 -1.08
CA ILE A 238 -2.50 -19.90 -2.32
C ILE A 238 -2.77 -20.80 -3.52
N GLU A 239 -2.19 -22.01 -3.56
CA GLU A 239 -2.42 -22.99 -4.63
C GLU A 239 -3.91 -23.34 -4.79
N LYS A 240 -4.60 -23.56 -3.67
CA LYS A 240 -6.05 -23.82 -3.65
C LYS A 240 -6.88 -22.62 -4.10
N TYR A 241 -6.45 -21.40 -3.79
CA TYR A 241 -7.15 -20.20 -4.23
C TYR A 241 -6.94 -19.96 -5.73
N VAL A 242 -5.69 -20.03 -6.18
CA VAL A 242 -5.28 -19.81 -7.57
C VAL A 242 -5.90 -20.84 -8.50
N SER A 243 -5.94 -22.12 -8.14
CA SER A 243 -6.57 -23.17 -8.95
C SER A 243 -8.07 -22.97 -9.20
N LYS A 244 -8.75 -22.17 -8.36
CA LYS A 244 -10.18 -21.85 -8.53
C LYS A 244 -10.43 -20.63 -9.42
N ILE A 245 -9.45 -19.75 -9.57
CA ILE A 245 -9.63 -18.45 -10.23
C ILE A 245 -8.80 -18.28 -11.50
N SER A 246 -7.86 -19.19 -11.75
CA SER A 246 -6.92 -19.13 -12.86
C SER A 246 -7.29 -20.12 -13.96
N ASN A 247 -7.14 -19.67 -15.20
CA ASN A 247 -7.35 -20.46 -16.42
C ASN A 247 -6.04 -20.59 -17.24
N PHE A 248 -4.87 -20.45 -16.61
CA PHE A 248 -3.58 -20.67 -17.25
C PHE A 248 -3.25 -22.17 -17.31
N LYS A 249 -2.62 -22.63 -18.40
CA LYS A 249 -2.22 -24.04 -18.58
C LYS A 249 -1.29 -24.54 -17.50
N LYS A 250 -0.36 -23.69 -17.05
CA LYS A 250 0.64 -24.06 -16.04
C LYS A 250 0.89 -22.90 -15.10
N ILE A 251 0.98 -23.22 -13.82
CA ILE A 251 1.12 -22.25 -12.74
C ILE A 251 2.22 -22.73 -11.80
N LYS A 252 3.29 -21.95 -11.67
CA LYS A 252 4.33 -22.14 -10.67
C LYS A 252 4.14 -21.11 -9.56
N ILE A 253 4.05 -21.55 -8.30
CA ILE A 253 3.94 -20.67 -7.14
C ILE A 253 5.22 -20.76 -6.32
N GLU A 254 5.85 -19.61 -6.11
CA GLU A 254 7.04 -19.44 -5.31
C GLU A 254 6.73 -18.52 -4.13
N HIS A 255 7.04 -18.97 -2.93
CA HIS A 255 6.74 -18.22 -1.70
C HIS A 255 8.01 -18.05 -0.89
N ASN A 256 8.36 -16.83 -0.48
CA ASN A 256 9.59 -16.50 0.27
C ASN A 256 10.84 -17.20 -0.30
N THR A 257 11.21 -16.84 -1.53
CA THR A 257 12.31 -17.49 -2.28
C THR A 257 13.70 -17.25 -1.71
N LEU A 258 13.85 -16.28 -0.80
CA LEU A 258 15.11 -15.94 -0.14
C LEU A 258 15.34 -16.70 1.17
N ASP A 259 14.37 -17.48 1.64
CA ASP A 259 14.53 -18.29 2.85
C ASP A 259 15.65 -19.32 2.64
N ASN A 260 16.55 -19.48 3.62
CA ASN A 260 17.47 -20.62 3.66
C ASN A 260 16.67 -21.89 4.02
N PRO A 261 16.58 -22.91 3.15
CA PRO A 261 15.84 -24.13 3.45
C PRO A 261 16.42 -24.91 4.65
N ASN A 262 17.68 -24.64 5.02
CA ASN A 262 18.36 -25.24 6.17
C ASN A 262 18.50 -24.27 7.36
N ALA A 263 17.63 -23.25 7.44
CA ALA A 263 17.69 -22.22 8.47
C ALA A 263 17.73 -22.83 9.88
N LYS A 264 18.65 -22.31 10.69
CA LYS A 264 18.83 -22.61 12.12
C LYS A 264 18.50 -21.42 13.00
N GLU A 265 18.58 -20.21 12.46
CA GLU A 265 18.41 -18.95 13.17
C GLU A 265 17.43 -18.01 12.45
N GLU A 266 16.93 -17.01 13.17
CA GLU A 266 15.84 -16.13 12.73
C GLU A 266 16.17 -15.30 11.48
N GLY A 267 17.44 -14.91 11.31
CA GLY A 267 17.88 -14.06 10.18
C GLY A 267 17.94 -14.76 8.82
N GLU A 268 17.66 -16.06 8.79
CA GLU A 268 17.73 -16.88 7.57
C GLU A 268 16.34 -17.12 6.93
N ILE A 269 15.29 -16.54 7.51
CA ILE A 269 13.90 -16.67 7.09
C ILE A 269 13.19 -15.32 7.20
N TYR A 270 12.06 -15.14 6.51
CA TYR A 270 11.31 -13.88 6.57
C TYR A 270 10.46 -13.73 7.85
N LEU A 271 11.15 -13.53 8.98
CA LEU A 271 10.57 -13.42 10.32
C LEU A 271 10.57 -11.97 10.82
N THR A 272 9.43 -11.52 11.35
CA THR A 272 9.19 -10.13 11.79
C THR A 272 8.39 -10.11 13.10
N VAL A 273 8.46 -9.03 13.86
CA VAL A 273 7.70 -8.76 15.10
C VAL A 273 6.29 -8.27 14.78
N LEU A 274 6.13 -7.40 13.79
CA LEU A 274 4.88 -6.72 13.44
C LEU A 274 4.21 -7.27 12.17
N GLY A 275 4.86 -8.15 11.42
CA GLY A 275 4.38 -8.57 10.11
C GLY A 275 4.65 -7.55 9.01
N LEU A 276 5.69 -6.72 9.18
CA LEU A 276 6.14 -5.66 8.27
C LEU A 276 7.66 -5.74 8.08
N SER A 277 8.19 -5.56 6.88
CA SER A 277 9.63 -5.37 6.67
C SER A 277 10.13 -3.99 7.09
N ALA A 278 9.21 -3.01 7.20
CA ALA A 278 9.48 -1.66 7.69
C ALA A 278 10.18 -1.62 9.05
N GLU A 279 10.04 -2.67 9.88
CA GLU A 279 10.72 -2.74 11.17
C GLU A 279 12.19 -3.22 11.05
N GLN A 280 12.64 -3.66 9.87
CA GLN A 280 13.92 -4.34 9.63
C GLN A 280 14.77 -3.71 8.52
N GLY A 281 14.56 -2.43 8.19
CA GLY A 281 15.42 -1.69 7.27
C GLY A 281 14.82 -1.34 5.92
N ASP A 282 13.56 -1.73 5.63
CA ASP A 282 12.90 -1.32 4.38
C ASP A 282 12.15 0.03 4.54
N ASP A 283 12.61 1.04 3.80
CA ASP A 283 11.96 2.34 3.70
C ASP A 283 10.78 2.31 2.72
N GLY A 284 9.92 3.32 2.79
CA GLY A 284 8.80 3.50 1.86
C GLY A 284 8.57 4.95 1.49
N GLN A 285 8.01 5.20 0.30
CA GLN A 285 7.69 6.57 -0.14
C GLN A 285 6.40 6.61 -0.95
N VAL A 286 5.64 7.70 -0.79
CA VAL A 286 4.43 7.96 -1.60
C VAL A 286 4.75 7.91 -3.09
N GLY A 287 3.90 7.24 -3.87
CA GLY A 287 4.05 7.15 -5.32
C GLY A 287 5.09 6.14 -5.80
N ARG A 288 5.75 5.39 -4.91
CA ARG A 288 6.66 4.28 -5.26
C ARG A 288 5.97 2.90 -5.25
N GLY A 289 4.67 2.90 -4.91
CA GLY A 289 3.83 1.72 -4.87
C GLY A 289 3.02 1.47 -6.14
N ASN A 290 1.82 0.96 -5.94
CA ASN A 290 0.87 0.64 -6.99
C ASN A 290 0.37 1.91 -7.72
N ARG A 291 -0.08 1.80 -8.97
CA ARG A 291 -0.80 2.88 -9.67
C ARG A 291 -2.26 2.96 -9.20
N VAL A 292 -3.04 3.90 -9.74
CA VAL A 292 -4.51 3.99 -9.48
C VAL A 292 -5.27 2.70 -9.83
N SER A 293 -4.74 1.88 -10.74
CA SER A 293 -5.25 0.55 -11.05
C SER A 293 -5.11 -0.45 -9.89
N GLY A 294 -4.29 -0.14 -8.89
CA GLY A 294 -3.89 -1.05 -7.83
C GLY A 294 -2.75 -2.00 -8.21
N LEU A 295 -2.13 -1.81 -9.38
CA LEU A 295 -1.06 -2.66 -9.91
C LEU A 295 0.12 -1.81 -10.41
N ILE A 296 1.26 -2.48 -10.58
CA ILE A 296 2.41 -1.99 -11.36
C ILE A 296 2.48 -2.88 -12.60
N THR A 297 2.32 -2.26 -13.78
CA THR A 297 2.14 -2.97 -15.05
C THR A 297 3.10 -2.41 -16.10
N PRO A 298 4.39 -2.79 -16.07
CA PRO A 298 5.39 -2.28 -17.01
C PRO A 298 5.06 -2.54 -18.49
N CYS A 299 4.16 -3.49 -18.79
CA CYS A 299 3.70 -3.76 -20.15
C CYS A 299 2.53 -2.86 -20.60
N ARG A 300 2.03 -1.98 -19.73
CA ARG A 300 0.99 -0.97 -19.98
C ARG A 300 1.59 0.43 -19.83
N GLU A 301 0.92 1.43 -20.39
CA GLU A 301 1.20 2.83 -20.07
C GLU A 301 0.77 3.14 -18.63
N MET A 302 1.54 4.00 -17.96
CA MET A 302 1.30 4.38 -16.57
C MET A 302 1.63 5.85 -16.36
N SER A 303 0.81 6.55 -15.58
CA SER A 303 1.20 7.84 -15.02
C SER A 303 2.13 7.64 -13.83
N LEU A 304 3.15 8.49 -13.74
CA LEU A 304 4.06 8.54 -12.60
C LEU A 304 3.52 9.43 -11.48
N GLU A 305 2.42 10.15 -11.71
CA GLU A 305 1.76 10.95 -10.69
C GLU A 305 1.34 10.09 -9.50
N ALA A 306 1.69 10.54 -8.30
CA ALA A 306 1.21 9.96 -7.07
C ALA A 306 -0.18 10.53 -6.75
N PRO A 307 -1.26 9.73 -6.74
CA PRO A 307 -2.59 10.22 -6.39
C PRO A 307 -2.75 10.40 -4.86
N ALA A 308 -2.07 9.57 -4.07
CA ALA A 308 -2.27 9.48 -2.64
C ALA A 308 -1.88 10.78 -1.91
N GLY A 309 -2.83 11.34 -1.17
CA GLY A 309 -2.62 12.55 -0.39
C GLY A 309 -2.80 13.87 -1.14
N LYS A 310 -3.09 13.82 -2.45
CA LYS A 310 -3.59 14.99 -3.19
C LYS A 310 -5.06 15.30 -2.84
#